data_AF-A0A977NLJ0-F1
#
_entry.id   AF-A0A977NLJ0-F1
#
_cell.length_a   1.000
_cell.length_b   1.000
_cell.length_c   1.000
_cell.angle_alpha   90.00
_cell.angle_beta   90.00
_cell.angle_gamma   90.00
#
_symmetry.space_group_name_H-M   'P 1'
#
loop_
_entity.id
_entity.type
_entity.pdbx_description
1 polymer ?
#
loop_
_entity_poly.entity_id
_entity_poly.type
_entity_poly.pdbx_seq_one_letter_code
_entity_poly.pdbx_strand_id
1 'polypeptide(L)'
;MEQGRRHSKQTLKFAAQRLDNMTPELLAKSAWVSTGMALIFSLPPLGLFIGLYEAGTNIGIAAGIGFGLHFATLAFSRKIAAGLSKLFD
;
A
#
# COMPACT_ATOMS: atom_id res chain seq x y z
N MET A 1 39.12 -0.72 -42.30
CA MET A 1 38.45 -1.36 -41.15
C MET A 1 38.36 -0.30 -40.06
N GLU A 2 37.22 0.38 -39.90
CA GLU A 2 37.01 1.20 -38.70
C GLU A 2 35.51 1.47 -38.53
N GLN A 3 34.84 0.57 -37.81
CA GLN A 3 33.44 0.71 -37.44
C GLN A 3 33.39 1.29 -36.03
N GLY A 4 33.30 2.61 -35.95
CA GLY A 4 33.15 3.34 -34.69
C GLY A 4 31.88 2.91 -33.96
N ARG A 5 32.06 2.28 -32.79
CA ARG A 5 31.00 1.90 -31.84
C ARG A 5 30.14 3.12 -31.50
N ARG A 6 28.90 3.15 -31.99
CA ARG A 6 27.87 4.03 -31.44
C ARG A 6 27.37 3.45 -30.11
N HIS A 7 27.90 3.95 -29.01
CA HIS A 7 27.24 3.81 -27.71
C HIS A 7 25.93 4.62 -27.74
N SER A 8 24.82 3.93 -27.95
CA SER A 8 23.48 4.48 -27.77
C SER A 8 23.27 4.79 -26.29
N LYS A 9 23.32 6.07 -25.91
CA LYS A 9 22.89 6.54 -24.59
C LYS A 9 21.39 6.31 -24.47
N GLN A 10 20.98 5.15 -23.96
CA GLN A 10 19.60 4.92 -23.56
C GLN A 10 19.35 5.75 -22.29
N THR A 11 18.86 6.97 -22.46
CA THR A 11 18.30 7.74 -21.35
C THR A 11 17.07 6.99 -20.84
N LEU A 12 17.18 6.37 -19.67
CA LEU A 12 16.04 5.80 -18.97
C LEU A 12 15.06 6.93 -18.63
N LYS A 13 14.02 7.06 -19.46
CA LYS A 13 12.84 7.86 -19.14
C LYS A 13 12.02 7.13 -18.08
N PHE A 14 12.50 7.16 -16.84
CA PHE A 14 11.76 6.63 -15.70
C PHE A 14 10.55 7.51 -15.42
N ALA A 15 9.37 6.89 -15.35
CA ALA A 15 8.15 7.21 -14.57
C ALA A 15 7.62 8.66 -14.43
N ALA A 16 8.43 9.70 -14.52
CA ALA A 16 8.06 11.11 -14.42
C ALA A 16 7.02 11.52 -15.46
N GLN A 17 7.08 10.96 -16.68
CA GLN A 17 6.08 11.22 -17.74
C GLN A 17 4.70 10.62 -17.40
N ARG A 18 4.61 9.70 -16.42
CA ARG A 18 3.34 9.14 -15.94
C ARG A 18 2.63 10.08 -14.96
N LEU A 19 3.37 10.91 -14.21
CA LEU A 19 2.79 11.91 -13.31
C LEU A 19 2.27 13.13 -14.07
N ASP A 20 2.91 13.49 -15.18
CA ASP A 20 2.55 14.67 -15.99
C ASP A 20 1.16 14.57 -16.64
N ASN A 21 0.66 13.34 -16.82
CA ASN A 21 -0.71 13.04 -17.31
C ASN A 21 -1.68 12.57 -16.21
N MET A 22 -1.33 12.69 -14.93
CA MET A 22 -2.27 12.38 -13.86
C MET A 22 -3.20 13.57 -13.65
N THR A 23 -4.41 13.47 -14.21
CA THR A 23 -5.51 14.36 -13.86
C THR A 23 -5.70 14.39 -12.34
N PRO A 24 -6.01 15.55 -11.73
CA PRO A 24 -6.20 15.69 -10.29
C PRO A 24 -7.26 14.71 -9.72
N GLU A 25 -8.20 14.27 -10.55
CA GLU A 25 -9.17 13.22 -10.25
C GLU A 25 -8.53 11.85 -9.98
N LEU A 26 -7.50 11.47 -10.72
CA LEU A 26 -6.77 10.22 -10.52
C LEU A 26 -5.98 10.26 -9.21
N LEU A 27 -5.39 11.42 -8.89
CA LEU A 27 -4.70 11.65 -7.63
C LEU A 27 -5.67 11.57 -6.45
N ALA A 28 -6.83 12.24 -6.53
CA ALA A 28 -7.86 12.18 -5.52
C ALA A 28 -8.40 10.75 -5.31
N LYS A 29 -8.67 10.00 -6.40
CA LYS A 29 -9.08 8.59 -6.33
C LYS A 29 -8.00 7.73 -5.68
N SER A 30 -6.73 7.92 -6.03
CA SER A 30 -5.62 7.18 -5.43
C SER A 30 -5.40 7.52 -3.94
N ALA A 31 -5.56 8.78 -3.56
CA ALA A 31 -5.45 9.24 -2.17
C ALA A 31 -6.57 8.65 -1.32
N TRP A 32 -7.79 8.60 -1.85
CA TRP A 32 -8.94 8.03 -1.16
C TRP A 32 -8.81 6.52 -0.99
N VAL A 33 -8.39 5.81 -2.05
CA VAL A 33 -8.12 4.37 -1.99
C VAL A 33 -6.99 4.05 -1.01
N SER A 34 -5.91 4.84 -1.03
CA SER A 34 -4.79 4.70 -0.09
C SER A 34 -5.24 4.93 1.35
N THR A 35 -6.09 5.93 1.59
CA THR A 35 -6.62 6.24 2.92
C THR A 35 -7.52 5.10 3.42
N GLY A 36 -8.43 4.60 2.58
CA GLY A 36 -9.28 3.46 2.94
C GLY A 36 -8.48 2.20 3.25
N MET A 37 -7.44 1.90 2.46
CA MET A 37 -6.54 0.78 2.73
C MET A 37 -5.76 0.97 4.04
N ALA A 38 -5.27 2.18 4.32
CA ALA A 38 -4.54 2.49 5.56
C ALA A 38 -5.42 2.28 6.80
N LEU A 39 -6.70 2.68 6.73
CA LEU A 39 -7.67 2.45 7.81
C LEU A 39 -7.91 0.95 8.02
N ILE A 40 -8.15 0.20 6.95
CA ILE A 40 -8.40 -1.25 7.04
C ILE A 40 -7.18 -2.00 7.57
N PHE A 41 -5.96 -1.53 7.31
CA PHE A 41 -4.75 -2.15 7.87
C PHE A 41 -4.42 -1.73 9.29
N SER A 42 -4.86 -0.55 9.73
CA SER A 42 -4.51 -0.02 11.06
C SER A 42 -5.57 -0.31 12.12
N LEU A 43 -6.85 -0.18 11.79
CA LEU A 43 -7.93 -0.31 12.78
C LEU A 43 -8.00 -1.71 13.42
N PRO A 44 -7.98 -2.82 12.67
CA PRO A 44 -8.08 -4.15 13.27
C PRO A 44 -6.92 -4.50 14.22
N PRO A 45 -5.63 -4.35 13.84
CA PRO A 45 -4.54 -4.65 14.75
C PRO A 45 -4.46 -3.66 15.91
N LEU A 46 -4.81 -2.37 15.71
CA LEU A 46 -4.83 -1.38 16.79
C LEU A 46 -5.93 -1.69 17.81
N GLY A 47 -7.14 -2.01 17.34
CA GLY A 47 -8.27 -2.38 18.21
C GLY A 47 -7.97 -3.66 19.00
N LEU A 48 -7.36 -4.65 18.35
CA LEU A 48 -6.99 -5.90 19.01
C LEU A 48 -5.86 -5.69 20.03
N PHE A 49 -4.87 -4.86 19.72
CA PHE A 49 -3.80 -4.50 20.64
C PHE A 49 -4.34 -3.84 21.90
N ILE A 50 -5.22 -2.84 21.75
CA ILE A 50 -5.83 -2.14 22.88
C ILE A 50 -6.72 -3.11 23.69
N GLY A 51 -7.54 -3.92 23.03
CA GLY A 51 -8.42 -4.88 23.71
C GLY A 51 -7.65 -5.92 24.53
N LEU A 52 -6.51 -6.41 24.01
CA LEU A 52 -5.65 -7.34 24.74
C LEU A 52 -4.86 -6.67 25.86
N TYR A 53 -4.45 -5.41 25.66
CA TYR A 53 -3.78 -4.61 26.68
C TYR A 53 -4.69 -4.36 27.89
N GLU A 54 -5.93 -3.91 27.66
CA GLU A 54 -6.94 -3.70 28.70
C GLU A 54 -7.35 -5.00 29.40
N ALA A 55 -7.32 -6.14 28.69
CA ALA A 55 -7.56 -7.46 29.26
C ALA A 55 -6.43 -7.97 30.17
N GLY A 56 -5.37 -7.18 30.41
CA GLY A 56 -4.23 -7.54 31.25
C GLY A 56 -3.30 -8.57 30.61
N THR A 57 -3.36 -8.73 29.29
CA THR A 57 -2.49 -9.67 28.56
C THR A 57 -1.07 -9.14 28.49
N ASN A 58 -0.09 -10.04 28.58
CA ASN A 58 1.32 -9.71 28.36
C ASN A 58 1.51 -8.99 27.02
N ILE A 59 2.16 -7.82 27.05
CA ILE A 59 2.38 -6.95 25.89
C ILE A 59 3.01 -7.72 24.72
N GLY A 60 3.89 -8.69 25.00
CA GLY A 60 4.50 -9.55 23.96
C GLY A 60 3.49 -10.44 23.22
N ILE A 61 2.48 -10.97 23.91
CA ILE A 61 1.41 -11.79 23.30
C ILE A 61 0.47 -10.88 22.50
N ALA A 62 0.08 -9.73 23.05
CA ALA A 62 -0.73 -8.75 22.36
C ALA A 62 -0.06 -8.24 21.07
N ALA A 63 1.24 -7.97 21.13
CA ALA A 63 2.04 -7.58 19.97
C ALA A 63 2.10 -8.69 18.93
N GLY A 64 2.34 -9.95 19.34
CA GLY A 64 2.37 -11.09 18.44
C GLY A 64 1.06 -11.31 17.69
N ILE A 65 -0.08 -11.24 18.39
CA ILE A 65 -1.40 -11.39 17.79
C ILE A 65 -1.74 -10.20 16.88
N GLY A 66 -1.45 -8.97 17.31
CA GLY A 66 -1.63 -7.77 16.49
C GLY A 66 -0.83 -7.81 15.18
N PHE A 67 0.44 -8.26 15.25
CA PHE A 67 1.27 -8.46 14.06
C PHE A 67 0.77 -9.59 13.15
N GLY A 68 0.30 -10.69 13.73
CA GLY A 68 -0.28 -11.80 12.98
C GLY A 68 -1.53 -11.35 12.20
N LEU A 69 -2.40 -10.58 12.84
CA LEU A 69 -3.58 -10.01 12.19
C LEU A 69 -3.17 -9.03 11.08
N HIS A 70 -2.16 -8.18 11.30
CA HIS A 70 -1.66 -7.28 10.26
C HIS A 70 -1.21 -8.04 8.99
N PHE A 71 -0.48 -9.15 9.14
CA PHE A 71 -0.07 -10.01 8.03
C PHE A 71 -1.26 -10.67 7.32
N ALA A 72 -2.26 -11.12 8.06
CA ALA A 72 -3.49 -11.67 7.49
C ALA A 72 -4.22 -10.63 6.63
N THR A 73 -4.30 -9.38 7.10
CA THR A 73 -4.93 -8.30 6.34
C THR A 73 -4.13 -7.93 5.09
N LEU A 74 -2.79 -7.94 5.17
CA LEU A 74 -1.91 -7.73 4.01
C LEU A 74 -2.10 -8.80 2.92
N ALA A 75 -2.32 -10.06 3.29
CA ALA A 75 -2.63 -11.12 2.33
C ALA A 75 -3.93 -10.86 1.56
N PHE A 76 -4.90 -10.19 2.20
CA PHE A 76 -6.15 -9.76 1.58
C PHE A 76 -6.08 -8.39 0.90
N SER A 77 -4.95 -7.68 0.97
CA SER A 77 -4.76 -6.33 0.44
C SER A 77 -5.20 -6.19 -1.02
N ARG A 78 -4.79 -7.13 -1.88
CA ARG A 78 -5.12 -7.12 -3.31
C ARG A 78 -6.62 -7.22 -3.56
N LYS A 79 -7.33 -8.02 -2.76
CA LYS A 79 -8.80 -8.16 -2.86
C LYS A 79 -9.50 -6.88 -2.40
N ILE A 80 -9.02 -6.26 -1.33
CA ILE A 80 -9.61 -5.05 -0.76
C ILE A 80 -9.37 -3.86 -1.71
N ALA A 81 -8.15 -3.68 -2.24
CA ALA A 81 -7.84 -2.65 -3.23
C ALA A 81 -8.70 -2.79 -4.50
N ALA A 82 -8.90 -4.01 -4.99
CA ALA A 82 -9.75 -4.27 -6.15
C ALA A 82 -11.22 -3.94 -5.86
N GLY A 83 -11.72 -4.22 -4.66
CA GLY A 83 -13.08 -3.86 -4.23
C GLY A 83 -13.26 -2.35 -4.10
N LEU A 84 -12.32 -1.64 -3.46
CA LEU A 84 -12.35 -0.19 -3.33
C LEU A 84 -12.25 0.53 -4.69
N SER A 85 -11.41 0.02 -5.58
CA SER A 85 -11.25 0.61 -6.92
C SER A 85 -12.52 0.51 -7.76
N LYS A 86 -13.30 -0.58 -7.60
CA LYS A 86 -14.62 -0.77 -8.24
C LYS A 86 -15.74 0.08 -7.64
N LEU A 87 -15.60 0.53 -6.39
CA LEU A 87 -16.60 1.40 -5.75
C LEU A 87 -16.49 2.86 -6.23
N PHE A 88 -15.32 3.21 -6.78
CA PHE A 88 -14.98 4.55 -7.27
C PHE A 88 -14.80 4.60 -8.79
N ASP A 89 -15.16 3.52 -9.50
CA ASP A 89 -15.29 3.46 -10.96
C ASP A 89 -16.76 3.67 -11.31
#